data_AF-A0AAD9GHL0-F1
#
_entry.id   AF-A0AAD9GHL0-F1
#
_cell.length_a   1.000
_cell.length_b   1.000
_cell.length_c   1.000
_cell.angle_alpha   90.00
_cell.angle_beta   90.00
_cell.angle_gamma   90.00
#
_symmetry.space_group_name_H-M   'P 1'
#
loop_
_entity.id
_entity.type
_entity.pdbx_description
1 polymer ?
#
loop_
_entity_poly.entity_id
_entity_poly.type
_entity_poly.pdbx_seq_one_letter_code
_entity_poly.pdbx_strand_id
1 'polypeptide(L)'
;MKYICKVTDEFIRLLPGSRFVTVDCEFSGIGDRSKSSTDIGSYLKALMVESSKFAMLQIGFCLAFYDDQDLECPWSLYPYNLYTFPSEDENLYFNSTTVKWLLSNGFNFNRWINDGVSYRRLAGEELSEPSNSTSMSETPGVHLIIDAIIRHRKPIVVHNGLLDILQIYDKFIGSFPDDANAIIEELYRLFGTGVFDTKNIANYLHNDCNYSSLSNRSLGMLYSALNSEFNFHKTIRLCETACNLKYIKKGKPSKLDTKRYHEAGFDATVTAMVFTAELSILAAMEDNEIVHILDAINGHHDKCGQHVAKLINCVNIHDPLTVSYLDLTGRYLRCKP
;
A
#
# COMPACT_ATOMS: atom_id res chain seq x y z
N MET A 1 20.32 7.04 11.83
CA MET A 1 19.64 6.88 13.14
C MET A 1 18.74 8.06 13.51
N LYS A 2 19.23 9.28 13.80
CA LYS A 2 18.36 10.42 14.23
C LYS A 2 17.21 10.77 13.26
N TYR A 3 17.39 10.59 11.95
CA TYR A 3 16.34 10.84 10.95
C TYR A 3 15.20 9.82 11.04
N ILE A 4 15.50 8.52 11.04
CA ILE A 4 14.47 7.47 11.10
C ILE A 4 13.70 7.49 12.43
N CYS A 5 14.35 7.82 13.55
CA CYS A 5 13.65 8.04 14.83
C CYS A 5 12.55 9.10 14.67
N LYS A 6 12.89 10.29 14.15
CA LYS A 6 11.93 11.38 13.95
C LYS A 6 10.76 10.99 13.03
N VAL A 7 11.06 10.29 11.93
CA VAL A 7 10.02 9.83 10.99
C VAL A 7 9.10 8.81 11.67
N THR A 8 9.68 7.84 12.38
CA THR A 8 8.93 6.78 13.07
C THR A 8 8.07 7.36 14.20
N ASP A 9 8.63 8.23 15.03
CA ASP A 9 7.94 8.87 16.15
C ASP A 9 6.77 9.73 15.65
N GLU A 10 6.98 10.51 14.59
CA GLU A 10 5.94 11.33 13.98
C GLU A 10 4.83 10.45 13.38
N PHE A 11 5.19 9.42 12.63
CA PHE A 11 4.24 8.51 12.00
C PHE A 11 3.36 7.82 13.04
N ILE A 12 3.97 7.17 14.04
CA ILE A 12 3.25 6.44 15.09
C ILE A 12 2.37 7.37 15.91
N ARG A 13 2.80 8.61 16.17
CA ARG A 13 2.00 9.61 16.88
C ARG A 13 0.77 10.05 16.08
N LEU A 14 0.88 10.16 14.76
CA LEU A 14 -0.21 10.60 13.88
C LEU A 14 -1.18 9.46 13.51
N LEU A 15 -0.68 8.23 13.38
CA LEU A 15 -1.42 7.06 12.92
C LEU A 15 -2.80 6.85 13.59
N PRO A 16 -2.97 6.98 14.93
CA PRO A 16 -4.27 6.73 15.55
C PRO A 16 -5.39 7.61 14.98
N GLY A 17 -5.08 8.89 14.69
CA GLY A 17 -6.04 9.87 14.17
C GLY A 17 -6.27 9.81 12.66
N SER A 18 -5.46 9.06 11.91
CA SER A 18 -5.69 8.92 10.47
C SER A 18 -6.91 8.03 10.19
N ARG A 19 -7.53 8.18 9.03
CA ARG A 19 -8.67 7.35 8.58
C ARG A 19 -8.20 6.10 7.85
N PHE A 20 -7.09 6.17 7.13
CA PHE A 20 -6.43 5.05 6.46
C PHE A 20 -4.96 5.37 6.21
N VAL A 21 -4.19 4.35 5.82
CA VAL A 21 -2.80 4.48 5.33
C VAL A 21 -2.73 3.94 3.92
N THR A 22 -2.09 4.68 3.02
CA THR A 22 -1.71 4.13 1.71
C THR A 22 -0.27 3.66 1.70
N VAL A 23 0.03 2.63 0.92
CA VAL A 23 1.37 2.05 0.80
C VAL A 23 1.70 1.78 -0.67
N ASP A 24 2.95 2.02 -1.02
CA ASP A 24 3.55 1.67 -2.31
C ASP A 24 5.05 1.38 -2.09
N CYS A 25 5.64 0.49 -2.88
CA CYS A 25 7.03 0.07 -2.72
C CYS A 25 7.77 -0.03 -4.06
N GLU A 26 9.09 0.20 -4.01
CA GLU A 26 10.00 -0.04 -5.14
C GLU A 26 10.89 -1.25 -4.85
N PHE A 27 11.07 -2.13 -5.85
CA PHE A 27 11.78 -3.40 -5.70
C PHE A 27 13.00 -3.52 -6.62
N SER A 28 13.96 -4.37 -6.24
CA SER A 28 15.13 -4.68 -7.07
C SER A 28 14.81 -5.47 -8.36
N GLY A 29 13.60 -6.00 -8.46
CA GLY A 29 13.09 -6.71 -9.62
C GLY A 29 11.66 -7.21 -9.40
N ILE A 30 11.10 -7.75 -10.48
CA ILE A 30 9.80 -8.41 -10.53
C ILE A 30 10.01 -9.70 -11.32
N GLY A 31 9.53 -10.85 -10.82
CA GLY A 31 9.80 -12.11 -11.50
C GLY A 31 9.10 -12.23 -12.85
N ASP A 32 9.60 -13.15 -13.67
CA ASP A 32 9.02 -13.43 -14.99
C ASP A 32 7.74 -14.26 -14.83
N ARG A 33 6.61 -13.59 -15.07
CA ARG A 33 5.26 -14.16 -14.97
C ARG A 33 4.86 -15.00 -16.18
N SER A 34 5.78 -15.28 -17.10
CA SER A 34 5.52 -15.99 -18.38
C SER A 34 4.99 -17.43 -18.23
N LYS A 35 5.04 -18.02 -17.02
CA LYS A 35 4.32 -19.26 -16.71
C LYS A 35 2.94 -18.90 -16.15
N SER A 36 1.96 -18.79 -17.04
CA SER A 36 0.56 -18.51 -16.71
C SER A 36 0.03 -19.52 -15.70
N SER A 37 -0.01 -19.13 -14.43
CA SER A 37 -0.79 -19.86 -13.44
C SER A 37 -2.24 -19.81 -13.88
N THR A 38 -2.95 -20.93 -13.84
CA THR A 38 -4.36 -20.99 -14.24
C THR A 38 -5.31 -20.87 -13.06
N ASP A 39 -4.79 -21.05 -11.84
CA ASP A 39 -5.52 -20.92 -10.58
C ASP A 39 -4.81 -19.96 -9.60
N ILE A 40 -5.60 -19.44 -8.66
CA ILE A 40 -5.16 -18.44 -7.68
C ILE A 40 -4.08 -18.96 -6.72
N GLY A 41 -4.11 -20.25 -6.38
CA GLY A 41 -3.18 -20.85 -5.43
C GLY A 41 -1.78 -20.94 -6.03
N SER A 42 -1.67 -21.45 -7.26
CA SER A 42 -0.41 -21.50 -8.01
C SER A 42 0.15 -20.10 -8.27
N TYR A 43 -0.73 -19.14 -8.58
CA TYR A 43 -0.36 -17.74 -8.77
C TYR A 43 0.27 -17.12 -7.52
N LEU A 44 -0.39 -17.28 -6.36
CA LEU A 44 0.14 -16.77 -5.09
C LEU A 44 1.45 -17.44 -4.70
N LYS A 45 1.58 -18.76 -4.89
CA LYS A 45 2.84 -19.48 -4.66
C LYS A 45 3.98 -18.92 -5.51
N ALA A 46 3.72 -18.65 -6.79
CA ALA A 46 4.72 -18.01 -7.65
C ALA A 46 5.11 -16.62 -7.12
N LEU A 47 4.13 -15.78 -6.76
CA LEU A 47 4.39 -14.44 -6.22
C LEU A 47 5.17 -14.47 -4.90
N MET A 48 4.88 -15.40 -3.99
CA MET A 48 5.62 -15.55 -2.73
C MET A 48 7.09 -15.92 -2.99
N VAL A 49 7.33 -16.89 -3.89
CA VAL A 49 8.69 -17.29 -4.30
C VAL A 49 9.45 -16.17 -5.00
N GLU A 50 8.75 -15.31 -5.75
CA GLU A 50 9.37 -14.14 -6.38
C GLU A 50 9.66 -13.03 -5.37
N SER A 51 8.73 -12.77 -4.45
CA SER A 51 8.84 -11.72 -3.45
C SER A 51 10.02 -11.95 -2.52
N SER A 52 10.30 -13.20 -2.16
CA SER A 52 11.43 -13.58 -1.32
C SER A 52 12.79 -13.40 -2.00
N LYS A 53 12.86 -13.32 -3.34
CA LYS A 53 14.13 -13.12 -4.08
C LYS A 53 14.55 -11.65 -4.11
N PHE A 54 13.60 -10.76 -4.41
CA PHE A 54 13.90 -9.36 -4.65
C PHE A 54 13.92 -8.54 -3.35
N ALA A 55 14.82 -7.56 -3.31
CA ALA A 55 14.95 -6.64 -2.20
C ALA A 55 13.92 -5.51 -2.31
N MET A 56 13.40 -5.05 -1.17
CA MET A 56 12.68 -3.79 -1.08
C MET A 56 13.69 -2.65 -1.03
N LEU A 57 13.62 -1.74 -1.99
CA LEU A 57 14.55 -0.61 -2.14
C LEU A 57 14.01 0.67 -1.51
N GLN A 58 12.70 0.87 -1.59
CA GLN A 58 12.00 2.01 -1.04
C GLN A 58 10.59 1.61 -0.64
N ILE A 59 10.09 2.21 0.43
CA ILE A 59 8.70 2.10 0.87
C ILE A 59 8.13 3.50 1.10
N GLY A 60 6.94 3.71 0.56
CA GLY A 60 6.16 4.93 0.66
C GLY A 60 4.94 4.71 1.53
N PHE A 61 4.59 5.71 2.34
CA PHE A 61 3.33 5.73 3.06
C PHE A 61 2.63 7.07 2.88
N CYS A 62 1.30 7.10 2.99
CA CYS A 62 0.57 8.35 3.20
C CYS A 62 -0.54 8.15 4.24
N LEU A 63 -0.50 8.94 5.32
CA LEU A 63 -1.61 8.97 6.29
C LEU A 63 -2.66 9.97 5.80
N ALA A 64 -3.92 9.53 5.72
CA ALA A 64 -5.02 10.40 5.34
C ALA A 64 -5.90 10.76 6.55
N PHE A 65 -6.19 12.04 6.72
CA PHE A 65 -7.09 12.57 7.74
C PHE A 65 -8.29 13.23 7.07
N TYR A 66 -9.44 13.12 7.71
CA TYR A 66 -10.70 13.72 7.25
C TYR A 66 -11.27 14.62 8.35
N ASP A 67 -11.55 15.88 8.01
CA ASP A 67 -12.22 16.87 8.83
C ASP A 67 -13.60 17.17 8.23
N ASP A 68 -14.67 16.82 8.95
CA ASP A 68 -16.05 17.03 8.51
C ASP A 68 -16.51 18.49 8.62
N GLN A 69 -15.76 19.33 9.34
CA GLN A 69 -16.05 20.76 9.47
C GLN A 69 -15.43 21.59 8.34
N ASP A 70 -14.34 21.14 7.72
CA ASP A 70 -13.70 21.80 6.57
C ASP A 70 -14.30 21.31 5.25
N LEU A 71 -15.51 21.78 4.93
CA LEU A 71 -16.24 21.37 3.72
C LEU A 71 -15.50 21.71 2.41
N GLU A 72 -14.58 22.67 2.41
CA GLU A 72 -13.82 23.06 1.23
C GLU A 72 -12.56 22.21 1.04
N CYS A 73 -11.87 21.86 2.13
CA CYS A 73 -10.60 21.15 2.14
C CYS A 73 -10.59 20.02 3.20
N PRO A 74 -11.49 19.04 3.12
CA PRO A 74 -11.73 18.10 4.20
C PRO A 74 -10.57 17.11 4.39
N TRP A 75 -9.69 16.96 3.39
CA TRP A 75 -8.61 15.97 3.42
C TRP A 75 -7.26 16.60 3.75
N SER A 76 -6.55 16.01 4.71
CA SER A 76 -5.14 16.29 4.98
C SER A 76 -4.30 15.02 4.82
N LEU A 77 -3.31 15.06 3.94
CA LEU A 77 -2.45 13.93 3.61
C LEU A 77 -1.02 14.16 4.12
N TYR A 78 -0.47 13.18 4.82
CA TYR A 78 0.88 13.21 5.39
C TYR A 78 1.73 12.12 4.72
N PRO A 79 2.52 12.48 3.70
CA PRO A 79 3.29 11.51 2.93
C PRO A 79 4.69 11.27 3.51
N TYR A 80 5.15 10.04 3.37
CA TYR A 80 6.41 9.52 3.87
C TYR A 80 7.11 8.73 2.77
N ASN A 81 8.43 8.82 2.71
CA ASN A 81 9.25 8.06 1.77
C ASN A 81 10.54 7.62 2.44
N LEU A 82 10.78 6.32 2.50
CA LEU A 82 11.94 5.73 3.15
C LEU A 82 12.70 4.84 2.16
N TYR A 83 13.98 5.13 1.95
CA TYR A 83 14.87 4.12 1.38
C TYR A 83 15.05 3.00 2.40
N THR A 84 15.12 1.76 1.92
CA THR A 84 15.28 0.57 2.77
C THR A 84 16.48 -0.23 2.29
N PHE A 85 17.33 -0.67 3.21
CA PHE A 85 18.54 -1.43 2.88
C PHE A 85 18.64 -2.66 3.78
N PRO A 86 18.93 -3.85 3.24
CA PRO A 86 19.15 -5.05 4.05
C PRO A 86 20.25 -4.84 5.08
N SER A 87 19.99 -5.26 6.32
CA SER A 87 20.92 -5.13 7.44
C SER A 87 21.96 -6.23 7.51
N GLU A 88 21.71 -7.35 6.83
CA GLU A 88 22.55 -8.54 6.82
C GLU A 88 23.42 -8.56 5.56
N ASP A 89 24.54 -9.27 5.66
CA ASP A 89 25.40 -9.54 4.50
C ASP A 89 24.75 -10.63 3.64
N GLU A 90 23.87 -10.19 2.73
CA GLU A 90 23.09 -11.07 1.86
C GLU A 90 23.30 -10.79 0.37
N ASN A 91 23.20 -11.83 -0.46
CA ASN A 91 23.22 -11.68 -1.90
C ASN A 91 21.91 -11.06 -2.38
N LEU A 92 22.01 -9.92 -3.08
CA LEU A 92 20.85 -9.23 -3.65
C LEU A 92 20.67 -9.58 -5.12
N TYR A 93 19.46 -9.99 -5.48
CA TYR A 93 19.07 -10.23 -6.86
C TYR A 93 18.49 -8.97 -7.48
N PHE A 94 18.95 -8.66 -8.69
CA PHE A 94 18.49 -7.50 -9.46
C PHE A 94 18.06 -7.92 -10.86
N ASN A 95 16.93 -7.39 -11.29
CA ASN A 95 16.61 -7.38 -12.72
C ASN A 95 17.31 -6.20 -13.38
N SER A 96 18.16 -6.47 -14.36
CA SER A 96 18.91 -5.43 -15.07
C SER A 96 17.99 -4.39 -15.73
N THR A 97 16.83 -4.81 -16.25
CA THR A 97 15.80 -3.92 -16.81
C THR A 97 15.18 -3.03 -15.73
N THR A 98 14.81 -3.60 -14.57
CA THR A 98 14.22 -2.85 -13.45
C THR A 98 15.20 -1.79 -12.93
N VAL A 99 16.47 -2.14 -12.74
CA VAL A 99 17.50 -1.20 -12.29
C VAL A 99 17.67 -0.03 -13.26
N LYS A 100 17.75 -0.31 -14.57
CA LYS A 100 17.84 0.74 -15.60
C LYS A 100 16.60 1.64 -15.61
N TRP A 101 15.42 1.05 -15.46
CA TRP A 101 14.16 1.78 -15.43
C TRP A 101 14.05 2.68 -14.20
N LEU A 102 14.37 2.17 -13.01
CA LEU A 102 14.44 2.95 -11.76
C LEU A 102 15.41 4.13 -11.90
N LEU A 103 16.60 3.91 -12.45
CA LEU A 103 17.57 4.97 -12.69
C LEU A 103 17.00 6.05 -13.63
N SER A 104 16.29 5.63 -14.68
CA SER A 104 15.69 6.54 -15.67
C SER A 104 14.56 7.38 -15.09
N ASN A 105 13.88 6.88 -14.06
CA ASN A 105 12.86 7.62 -13.29
C ASN A 105 13.44 8.40 -12.09
N GLY A 106 14.76 8.47 -11.97
CA GLY A 106 15.42 9.31 -10.96
C GLY A 106 15.62 8.64 -9.60
N PHE A 107 15.44 7.31 -9.50
CA PHE A 107 15.82 6.56 -8.30
C PHE A 107 17.30 6.76 -7.98
N ASN A 108 17.62 7.07 -6.73
CA ASN A 108 18.97 7.39 -6.30
C ASN A 108 19.61 6.20 -5.57
N PHE A 109 20.33 5.36 -6.31
CA PHE A 109 21.02 4.19 -5.76
C PHE A 109 22.09 4.55 -4.71
N ASN A 110 22.73 5.72 -4.81
CA ASN A 110 23.66 6.17 -3.79
C ASN A 110 22.93 6.46 -2.47
N ARG A 111 21.77 7.12 -2.51
CA ARG A 111 20.96 7.34 -1.31
C ARG A 111 20.36 6.05 -0.78
N TRP A 112 19.98 5.13 -1.65
CA TRP A 112 19.51 3.82 -1.23
C TRP A 112 20.53 3.08 -0.35
N ILE A 113 21.81 3.07 -0.74
CA ILE A 113 22.89 2.46 0.04
C ILE A 113 23.24 3.29 1.29
N ASN A 114 23.39 4.61 1.15
CA ASN A 114 23.91 5.45 2.24
C ASN A 114 22.86 5.84 3.30
N ASP A 115 21.62 6.05 2.88
CA ASP A 115 20.53 6.56 3.73
C ASP A 115 19.50 5.47 4.09
N GLY A 116 19.65 4.26 3.53
CA GLY A 116 18.67 3.19 3.66
C GLY A 116 18.42 2.79 5.11
N VAL A 117 17.16 2.74 5.49
CA VAL A 117 16.73 2.20 6.78
C VAL A 117 16.95 0.69 6.77
N SER A 118 17.77 0.23 7.69
CA SER A 118 18.06 -1.18 7.89
C SER A 118 16.80 -2.00 8.14
N TYR A 119 16.65 -3.10 7.42
CA TYR A 119 15.66 -4.14 7.72
C TYR A 119 16.31 -5.52 7.69
N ARG A 120 15.75 -6.45 8.46
CA ARG A 120 16.16 -7.86 8.46
C ARG A 120 15.04 -8.66 7.81
N ARG A 121 15.38 -9.57 6.89
CA ARG A 121 14.41 -10.55 6.39
C ARG A 121 14.10 -11.51 7.53
N LEU A 122 12.83 -11.64 7.89
CA LEU A 122 12.41 -12.58 8.93
C LEU A 122 12.28 -14.01 8.38
N ALA A 123 12.40 -14.18 7.06
CA ALA A 123 12.48 -15.46 6.38
C ALA A 123 13.93 -15.98 6.36
N GLY A 124 14.26 -16.87 7.31
CA GLY A 124 15.60 -17.44 7.44
C GLY A 124 15.96 -18.04 8.80
N GLU A 125 15.13 -17.83 9.84
CA GLU A 125 15.32 -18.51 11.13
C GLU A 125 14.83 -19.98 11.06
N GLU A 126 15.61 -20.86 10.42
CA GLU A 126 15.63 -22.25 10.87
C GLU A 126 16.22 -22.28 12.29
N LEU A 127 15.37 -22.61 13.27
CA LEU A 127 15.72 -23.31 14.51
C LEU A 127 17.08 -22.92 15.13
N SER A 128 17.23 -21.68 15.58
CA SER A 128 18.00 -21.46 16.80
C SER A 128 17.01 -21.47 17.97
N GLU A 129 17.32 -22.25 19.00
CA GLU A 129 16.51 -22.38 20.22
C GLU A 129 16.01 -21.00 20.70
N PRO A 130 14.87 -20.93 21.44
CA PRO A 130 14.42 -19.70 22.06
C PRO A 130 15.47 -19.27 23.09
N SER A 131 16.50 -18.56 22.61
CA SER A 131 17.42 -17.87 23.47
C SER A 131 16.59 -16.78 24.13
N ASN A 132 16.57 -16.79 25.46
CA ASN A 132 16.03 -15.73 26.29
C ASN A 132 16.85 -14.44 26.10
N SER A 133 16.84 -13.87 24.88
CA SER A 133 17.29 -12.52 24.57
C SER A 133 16.12 -11.79 23.93
N THR A 134 15.27 -11.32 24.81
CA THR A 134 14.31 -10.25 24.62
C THR A 134 15.04 -9.04 24.02
N SER A 135 14.89 -8.80 22.72
CA SER A 135 14.64 -7.49 22.10
C SER A 135 14.78 -7.62 20.57
N MET A 136 13.67 -7.56 19.83
CA MET A 136 13.72 -6.86 18.54
C MET A 136 14.42 -5.54 18.83
N SER A 137 15.50 -5.21 18.11
CA SER A 137 16.32 -4.07 18.49
C SER A 137 15.41 -2.84 18.67
N GLU A 138 15.54 -2.12 19.78
CA GLU A 138 14.83 -0.85 20.04
C GLU A 138 15.23 0.25 19.03
N THR A 139 15.89 -0.10 17.94
CA THR A 139 16.35 0.82 16.90
C THR A 139 15.17 1.12 15.98
N PRO A 140 14.74 2.39 15.86
CA PRO A 140 13.61 2.73 15.01
C PRO A 140 13.84 2.32 13.57
N GLY A 141 12.87 1.60 13.02
CA GLY A 141 12.90 1.09 11.65
C GLY A 141 11.49 0.88 11.11
N VAL A 142 11.40 0.52 9.82
CA VAL A 142 10.12 0.33 9.12
C VAL A 142 9.24 -0.72 9.80
N HIS A 143 9.82 -1.74 10.43
CA HIS A 143 9.08 -2.76 11.18
C HIS A 143 8.20 -2.17 12.30
N LEU A 144 8.63 -1.09 12.99
CA LEU A 144 7.80 -0.43 14.02
C LEU A 144 6.60 0.31 13.41
N ILE A 145 6.76 0.85 12.20
CA ILE A 145 5.67 1.48 11.44
C ILE A 145 4.64 0.40 11.04
N ILE A 146 5.11 -0.72 10.49
CA ILE A 146 4.24 -1.85 10.09
C ILE A 146 3.51 -2.44 11.30
N ASP A 147 4.22 -2.71 12.40
CA ASP A 147 3.65 -3.18 13.66
C ASP A 147 2.60 -2.20 14.20
N ALA A 148 2.87 -0.89 14.17
CA ALA A 148 1.89 0.11 14.59
C ALA A 148 0.63 0.09 13.70
N ILE A 149 0.76 -0.03 12.38
CA ILE A 149 -0.39 -0.14 11.46
C ILE A 149 -1.25 -1.35 11.81
N ILE A 150 -0.62 -2.52 12.04
CA ILE A 150 -1.31 -3.77 12.41
C ILE A 150 -1.99 -3.63 13.78
N ARG A 151 -1.28 -3.14 14.80
CA ARG A 151 -1.83 -2.98 16.17
C ARG A 151 -2.98 -1.99 16.25
N HIS A 152 -2.89 -0.88 15.52
CA HIS A 152 -3.98 0.09 15.40
C HIS A 152 -5.08 -0.36 14.43
N ARG A 153 -4.93 -1.54 13.81
CA ARG A 153 -5.86 -2.12 12.84
C ARG A 153 -6.26 -1.13 11.75
N LYS A 154 -5.31 -0.30 11.31
CA LYS A 154 -5.59 0.81 10.39
C LYS A 154 -5.84 0.26 8.98
N PRO A 155 -6.90 0.70 8.27
CA PRO A 155 -7.13 0.27 6.90
C PRO A 155 -5.95 0.62 6.00
N ILE A 156 -5.57 -0.32 5.14
CA ILE A 156 -4.49 -0.19 4.17
C ILE A 156 -5.06 -0.04 2.78
N VAL A 157 -4.52 0.90 2.02
CA VAL A 157 -4.90 1.15 0.63
C VAL A 157 -3.68 1.04 -0.27
N VAL A 158 -3.84 0.35 -1.38
CA VAL A 158 -2.80 0.16 -2.39
C VAL A 158 -3.33 0.46 -3.79
N HIS A 159 -2.45 0.50 -4.78
CA HIS A 159 -2.84 0.52 -6.18
C HIS A 159 -2.20 -0.66 -6.90
N ASN A 160 -3.00 -1.69 -7.24
CA ASN A 160 -2.48 -2.94 -7.81
C ASN A 160 -1.40 -3.60 -6.92
N GLY A 161 -1.57 -3.52 -5.60
CA GLY A 161 -0.48 -3.68 -4.65
C GLY A 161 -0.40 -5.04 -3.96
N LEU A 162 -0.85 -6.11 -4.61
CA LEU A 162 -0.69 -7.47 -4.07
C LEU A 162 0.78 -7.80 -3.82
N LEU A 163 1.67 -7.38 -4.74
CA LEU A 163 3.11 -7.59 -4.59
C LEU A 163 3.69 -6.76 -3.43
N ASP A 164 3.23 -5.53 -3.23
CA ASP A 164 3.62 -4.67 -2.10
C ASP A 164 3.26 -5.32 -0.76
N ILE A 165 2.04 -5.82 -0.63
CA ILE A 165 1.58 -6.51 0.59
C ILE A 165 2.43 -7.75 0.88
N LEU A 166 2.72 -8.57 -0.14
CA LEU A 166 3.58 -9.76 0.01
C LEU A 166 5.01 -9.37 0.38
N GLN A 167 5.58 -8.33 -0.23
CA GLN A 167 6.92 -7.84 0.11
C GLN A 167 6.98 -7.29 1.54
N ILE A 168 5.97 -6.55 1.98
CA ILE A 168 5.88 -6.08 3.37
C ILE A 168 5.84 -7.28 4.34
N TYR A 169 5.05 -8.30 4.01
CA TYR A 169 4.97 -9.51 4.81
C TYR A 169 6.33 -10.20 4.96
N ASP A 170 7.00 -10.51 3.84
CA ASP A 170 8.30 -11.19 3.82
C ASP A 170 9.41 -10.42 4.54
N LYS A 171 9.42 -9.09 4.40
CA LYS A 171 10.51 -8.24 4.90
C LYS A 171 10.30 -7.73 6.33
N PHE A 172 9.07 -7.68 6.84
CA PHE A 172 8.79 -7.05 8.13
C PHE A 172 7.89 -7.85 9.07
N ILE A 173 7.25 -8.94 8.59
CA ILE A 173 6.28 -9.70 9.39
C ILE A 173 6.77 -11.12 9.66
N GLY A 174 7.11 -11.87 8.62
CA GLY A 174 7.54 -13.25 8.80
C GLY A 174 7.79 -14.00 7.50
N SER A 175 8.17 -15.27 7.64
CA SER A 175 8.30 -16.20 6.51
C SER A 175 6.96 -16.49 5.88
N PHE A 176 6.90 -16.59 4.54
CA PHE A 176 5.72 -17.08 3.86
C PHE A 176 5.40 -18.52 4.29
N PRO A 177 4.11 -18.85 4.52
CA PRO A 177 3.71 -20.23 4.67
C PRO A 177 3.79 -20.97 3.32
N ASP A 178 3.95 -22.30 3.36
CA ASP A 178 4.02 -23.14 2.15
C ASP A 178 2.68 -23.23 1.39
N ASP A 179 1.58 -22.88 2.06
CA ASP A 179 0.23 -22.97 1.53
C ASP A 179 -0.36 -21.60 1.17
N ALA A 180 -1.00 -21.53 0.00
CA ALA A 180 -1.58 -20.30 -0.51
C ALA A 180 -2.79 -19.82 0.32
N ASN A 181 -3.54 -20.74 0.95
CA ASN A 181 -4.66 -20.36 1.80
C ASN A 181 -4.15 -19.84 3.14
N ALA A 182 -3.09 -20.45 3.67
CA ALA A 182 -2.46 -19.97 4.90
C ALA A 182 -1.98 -18.51 4.77
N ILE A 183 -1.38 -18.11 3.64
CA ILE A 183 -0.99 -16.70 3.46
C ILE A 183 -2.22 -15.79 3.35
N ILE A 184 -3.30 -16.23 2.69
CA ILE A 184 -4.55 -15.46 2.61
C ILE A 184 -5.14 -15.22 4.01
N GLU A 185 -5.25 -16.29 4.80
CA GLU A 185 -5.75 -16.25 6.17
C GLU A 185 -4.90 -15.34 7.05
N GLU A 186 -3.58 -15.41 6.90
CA GLU A 186 -2.65 -14.60 7.68
C GLU A 186 -2.71 -13.11 7.28
N LEU A 187 -2.76 -12.79 5.99
CA LEU A 187 -2.97 -11.42 5.52
C LEU A 187 -4.31 -10.85 6.00
N TYR A 188 -5.37 -11.66 6.01
CA TYR A 188 -6.66 -11.26 6.57
C TYR A 188 -6.60 -11.09 8.10
N ARG A 189 -5.89 -11.95 8.82
CA ARG A 189 -5.70 -11.82 10.27
C ARG A 189 -5.01 -10.50 10.63
N LEU A 190 -4.00 -10.12 9.84
CA LEU A 190 -3.17 -8.93 10.06
C LEU A 190 -3.86 -7.64 9.61
N PHE A 191 -4.49 -7.64 8.44
CA PHE A 191 -4.97 -6.43 7.76
C PHE A 191 -6.48 -6.42 7.48
N GLY A 192 -7.21 -7.47 7.87
CA GLY A 192 -8.61 -7.69 7.48
C GLY A 192 -9.63 -6.70 8.05
N THR A 193 -9.21 -5.70 8.84
CA THR A 193 -10.03 -4.50 9.09
C THR A 193 -10.21 -3.64 7.86
N GLY A 194 -9.45 -3.83 6.80
CA GLY A 194 -9.74 -3.23 5.53
C GLY A 194 -8.49 -3.11 4.68
N VAL A 195 -8.44 -3.91 3.62
CA VAL A 195 -7.51 -3.72 2.51
C VAL A 195 -8.30 -3.24 1.30
N PHE A 196 -7.88 -2.13 0.71
CA PHE A 196 -8.48 -1.57 -0.49
C PHE A 196 -7.45 -1.47 -1.60
N ASP A 197 -7.86 -1.80 -2.82
CA ASP A 197 -7.03 -1.61 -4.01
C ASP A 197 -7.74 -0.66 -4.97
N THR A 198 -7.19 0.54 -5.14
CA THR A 198 -7.77 1.59 -6.01
C THR A 198 -7.94 1.11 -7.46
N LYS A 199 -7.08 0.22 -7.95
CA LYS A 199 -7.26 -0.34 -9.30
C LYS A 199 -8.48 -1.26 -9.37
N ASN A 200 -8.71 -2.06 -8.33
CA ASN A 200 -9.89 -2.90 -8.22
C ASN A 200 -11.17 -2.07 -8.08
N ILE A 201 -11.12 -0.99 -7.29
CA ILE A 201 -12.24 -0.06 -7.14
C ILE A 201 -12.56 0.62 -8.47
N ALA A 202 -11.57 1.14 -9.18
CA ALA A 202 -11.76 1.72 -10.51
C ALA A 202 -12.28 0.70 -11.54
N ASN A 203 -11.86 -0.58 -11.45
CA ASN A 203 -12.45 -1.67 -12.25
C ASN A 203 -13.95 -1.82 -11.98
N TYR A 204 -14.33 -1.91 -10.71
CA TYR A 204 -15.73 -2.03 -10.27
C TYR A 204 -16.57 -0.81 -10.68
N LEU A 205 -16.10 0.40 -10.40
CA LEU A 205 -16.81 1.63 -10.74
C LEU A 205 -17.07 1.73 -12.25
N HIS A 206 -16.08 1.36 -13.08
CA HIS A 206 -16.24 1.40 -14.53
C HIS A 206 -17.16 0.29 -15.06
N ASN A 207 -16.92 -0.97 -14.65
CA ASN A 207 -17.57 -2.14 -15.24
C ASN A 207 -18.97 -2.39 -14.67
N ASP A 208 -19.15 -2.20 -13.36
CA ASP A 208 -20.37 -2.55 -12.63
C ASP A 208 -21.24 -1.32 -12.36
N CYS A 209 -20.64 -0.14 -12.15
CA CYS A 209 -21.36 1.10 -11.86
C CYS A 209 -21.43 2.09 -13.04
N ASN A 210 -20.97 1.70 -14.23
CA ASN A 210 -20.99 2.52 -15.46
C ASN A 210 -20.29 3.90 -15.35
N TYR A 211 -19.32 4.03 -14.45
CA TYR A 211 -18.55 5.26 -14.27
C TYR A 211 -17.45 5.37 -15.35
N SER A 212 -17.88 5.74 -16.55
CA SER A 212 -17.11 5.62 -17.81
C SER A 212 -15.81 6.45 -17.88
N SER A 213 -15.67 7.49 -17.07
CA SER A 213 -14.46 8.33 -17.02
C SER A 213 -13.20 7.57 -16.57
N LEU A 214 -13.35 6.43 -15.87
CA LEU A 214 -12.25 5.59 -15.38
C LEU A 214 -11.87 4.46 -16.35
N SER A 215 -11.72 4.79 -17.63
CA SER A 215 -11.38 3.81 -18.68
C SER A 215 -9.95 3.26 -18.56
N ASN A 216 -8.98 4.12 -18.23
CA ASN A 216 -7.58 3.73 -17.98
C ASN A 216 -7.29 3.72 -16.48
N ARG A 217 -6.90 2.55 -15.97
CA ARG A 217 -6.77 2.26 -14.54
C ARG A 217 -5.32 2.16 -14.08
N SER A 218 -4.42 2.80 -14.83
CA SER A 218 -3.09 3.12 -14.31
C SER A 218 -3.20 4.30 -13.34
N LEU A 219 -2.41 4.29 -12.27
CA LEU A 219 -2.46 5.29 -11.20
C LEU A 219 -2.48 6.73 -11.73
N GLY A 220 -1.57 7.06 -12.66
CA GLY A 220 -1.47 8.41 -13.19
C GLY A 220 -2.68 8.84 -14.04
N MET A 221 -3.32 7.90 -14.74
CA MET A 221 -4.52 8.18 -15.52
C MET A 221 -5.76 8.33 -14.63
N LEU A 222 -5.89 7.49 -13.59
CA LEU A 222 -6.93 7.65 -12.56
C LEU A 222 -6.80 9.00 -11.86
N TYR A 223 -5.59 9.36 -11.44
CA TYR A 223 -5.32 10.67 -10.86
C TYR A 223 -5.76 11.80 -11.80
N SER A 224 -5.39 11.75 -13.08
CA SER A 224 -5.75 12.79 -14.04
C SER A 224 -7.26 12.91 -14.24
N ALA A 225 -7.97 11.78 -14.35
CA ALA A 225 -9.42 11.74 -14.51
C ALA A 225 -10.12 12.31 -13.28
N LEU A 226 -9.80 11.78 -12.10
CA LEU A 226 -10.45 12.17 -10.84
C LEU A 226 -10.10 13.59 -10.42
N ASN A 227 -8.85 14.05 -10.64
CA ASN A 227 -8.49 15.44 -10.32
C ASN A 227 -9.27 16.46 -11.18
N SER A 228 -9.64 16.10 -12.41
CA SER A 228 -10.42 16.97 -13.29
C SER A 228 -11.85 17.18 -12.76
N GLU A 229 -12.38 16.20 -12.05
CA GLU A 229 -13.73 16.23 -11.46
C GLU A 229 -13.71 16.76 -10.02
N PHE A 230 -12.87 16.20 -9.16
CA PHE A 230 -12.82 16.47 -7.72
C PHE A 230 -11.90 17.64 -7.32
N ASN A 231 -11.13 18.19 -8.27
CA ASN A 231 -10.29 19.37 -8.06
C ASN A 231 -9.40 19.25 -6.80
N PHE A 232 -8.52 18.25 -6.76
CA PHE A 232 -7.75 17.91 -5.55
C PHE A 232 -6.99 19.08 -4.92
N HIS A 233 -6.55 20.05 -5.72
CA HIS A 233 -5.89 21.27 -5.22
C HIS A 233 -6.77 22.12 -4.29
N LYS A 234 -8.10 21.94 -4.31
CA LYS A 234 -9.05 22.60 -3.41
C LYS A 234 -9.35 21.71 -2.21
N THR A 235 -9.65 20.44 -2.46
CA THR A 235 -10.21 19.50 -1.49
C THR A 235 -9.16 18.78 -0.64
N ILE A 236 -7.88 18.85 -1.02
CA ILE A 236 -6.79 18.12 -0.36
C ILE A 236 -5.65 19.08 0.04
N ARG A 237 -5.21 18.96 1.28
CA ARG A 237 -3.99 19.57 1.81
C ARG A 237 -2.87 18.52 1.88
N LEU A 238 -1.69 18.87 1.37
CA LEU A 238 -0.48 18.07 1.57
C LEU A 238 0.29 18.67 2.75
N CYS A 239 0.44 17.90 3.82
CA CYS A 239 1.10 18.31 5.04
C CYS A 239 2.59 17.95 4.99
N GLU A 240 3.43 18.84 5.53
CA GLU A 240 4.86 18.55 5.71
C GLU A 240 5.06 17.47 6.78
N THR A 241 6.02 16.59 6.53
CA THR A 241 6.40 15.50 7.43
C THR A 241 7.90 15.55 7.71
N ALA A 242 8.36 14.77 8.68
CA ALA A 242 9.77 14.60 9.00
C ALA A 242 10.61 14.14 7.78
N CYS A 243 10.00 13.57 6.74
CA CYS A 243 10.67 13.21 5.50
C CYS A 243 11.06 14.41 4.61
N ASN A 244 10.48 15.59 4.83
CA ASN A 244 10.78 16.83 4.10
C ASN A 244 10.73 16.66 2.57
N LEU A 245 9.65 16.05 2.06
CA LEU A 245 9.56 15.67 0.65
C LEU A 245 9.40 16.90 -0.25
N LYS A 246 10.19 16.94 -1.32
CA LYS A 246 10.34 18.13 -2.18
C LYS A 246 9.05 18.55 -2.89
N TYR A 247 8.10 17.63 -3.06
CA TYR A 247 6.83 17.89 -3.75
C TYR A 247 5.74 18.52 -2.86
N ILE A 248 6.00 18.74 -1.57
CA ILE A 248 5.01 19.27 -0.61
C ILE A 248 5.07 20.82 -0.50
N LYS A 249 6.04 21.48 -1.15
CA LYS A 249 6.48 22.88 -0.90
C LYS A 249 5.43 24.03 -0.95
N LYS A 250 4.14 23.78 -1.13
CA LYS A 250 3.08 24.81 -1.12
C LYS A 250 1.79 24.41 -0.38
N GLY A 251 1.78 23.35 0.43
CA GLY A 251 0.63 22.95 1.26
C GLY A 251 -0.64 22.48 0.50
N LYS A 252 -0.74 22.75 -0.81
CA LYS A 252 -1.82 22.31 -1.70
C LYS A 252 -1.22 21.65 -2.96
N PRO A 253 -1.86 20.58 -3.50
CA PRO A 253 -1.41 19.88 -4.69
C PRO A 253 -1.75 20.70 -5.95
N SER A 254 -1.20 21.90 -6.08
CA SER A 254 -1.53 22.81 -7.20
C SER A 254 -0.96 22.35 -8.54
N LYS A 255 0.04 21.45 -8.53
CA LYS A 255 0.36 20.51 -9.62
C LYS A 255 1.39 19.52 -9.07
N LEU A 256 0.99 18.27 -8.81
CA LEU A 256 1.98 17.24 -8.51
C LEU A 256 2.95 17.12 -9.71
N ASP A 257 4.24 17.06 -9.43
CA ASP A 257 5.26 16.88 -10.45
C ASP A 257 5.22 15.43 -10.93
N THR A 258 4.54 15.18 -12.05
CA THR A 258 4.37 13.84 -12.62
C THR A 258 5.70 13.19 -13.01
N LYS A 259 6.83 13.91 -13.00
CA LYS A 259 8.15 13.30 -13.16
C LYS A 259 8.59 12.48 -11.94
N ARG A 260 7.82 12.53 -10.85
CA ARG A 260 8.06 11.80 -9.60
C ARG A 260 7.27 10.51 -9.48
N TYR A 261 6.48 10.13 -10.50
CA TYR A 261 5.97 8.76 -10.55
C TYR A 261 7.14 7.79 -10.42
N HIS A 262 6.92 6.67 -9.73
CA HIS A 262 7.96 5.69 -9.42
C HIS A 262 8.97 6.16 -8.35
N GLU A 263 8.54 7.10 -7.49
CA GLU A 263 9.05 7.32 -6.14
C GLU A 263 7.95 6.84 -5.18
N ALA A 264 8.22 5.83 -4.36
CA ALA A 264 7.21 5.10 -3.60
C ALA A 264 6.30 6.02 -2.77
N GLY A 265 6.88 7.00 -2.06
CA GLY A 265 6.10 7.95 -1.27
C GLY A 265 5.21 8.86 -2.12
N PHE A 266 5.64 9.20 -3.35
CA PHE A 266 4.82 9.96 -4.28
C PHE A 266 3.65 9.11 -4.79
N ASP A 267 3.89 7.85 -5.17
CA ASP A 267 2.86 6.95 -5.67
C ASP A 267 1.86 6.56 -4.56
N ALA A 268 2.32 6.38 -3.32
CA ALA A 268 1.45 6.25 -2.15
C ALA A 268 0.58 7.51 -1.93
N THR A 269 1.15 8.71 -2.11
CA THR A 269 0.39 9.97 -2.01
C THR A 269 -0.68 10.06 -3.08
N VAL A 270 -0.34 9.76 -4.34
CA VAL A 270 -1.30 9.78 -5.45
C VAL A 270 -2.39 8.72 -5.25
N THR A 271 -2.03 7.54 -4.75
CA THR A 271 -2.97 6.49 -4.37
C THR A 271 -3.96 6.98 -3.31
N ALA A 272 -3.49 7.72 -2.31
CA ALA A 272 -4.37 8.33 -1.31
C ALA A 272 -5.36 9.29 -1.96
N MET A 273 -4.89 10.19 -2.83
CA MET A 273 -5.74 11.17 -3.51
C MET A 273 -6.80 10.49 -4.38
N VAL A 274 -6.42 9.47 -5.16
CA VAL A 274 -7.36 8.66 -5.95
C VAL A 274 -8.42 8.03 -5.04
N PHE A 275 -8.00 7.39 -3.95
CA PHE A 275 -8.92 6.73 -3.03
C PHE A 275 -9.90 7.70 -2.35
N THR A 276 -9.47 8.93 -2.01
CA THR A 276 -10.42 9.93 -1.46
C THR A 276 -11.57 10.27 -2.42
N ALA A 277 -11.29 10.35 -3.72
CA ALA A 277 -12.33 10.56 -4.73
C ALA A 277 -13.18 9.31 -4.93
N GLU A 278 -12.58 8.12 -4.98
CA GLU A 278 -13.31 6.85 -5.08
C GLU A 278 -14.30 6.67 -3.91
N LEU A 279 -13.88 6.96 -2.68
CA LEU A 279 -14.76 6.96 -1.51
C LEU A 279 -15.91 7.96 -1.66
N SER A 280 -15.65 9.14 -2.22
CA SER A 280 -16.69 10.15 -2.46
C SER A 280 -17.71 9.68 -3.51
N ILE A 281 -17.25 9.01 -4.57
CA ILE A 281 -18.13 8.40 -5.59
C ILE A 281 -18.99 7.31 -4.98
N LEU A 282 -18.38 6.40 -4.22
CA LEU A 282 -19.07 5.29 -3.56
C LEU A 282 -20.11 5.80 -2.55
N ALA A 283 -19.78 6.82 -1.76
CA ALA A 283 -20.71 7.46 -0.83
C ALA A 283 -21.93 8.05 -1.56
N ALA A 284 -21.69 8.80 -2.64
CA ALA A 284 -22.75 9.39 -3.44
C ALA A 284 -23.67 8.34 -4.10
N MET A 285 -23.12 7.20 -4.53
CA MET A 285 -23.92 6.10 -5.10
C MET A 285 -24.87 5.44 -4.08
N GLU A 286 -24.62 5.60 -2.78
CA GLU A 286 -25.43 5.04 -1.70
C GLU A 286 -26.29 6.09 -0.99
N ASP A 287 -26.40 7.31 -1.54
CA ASP A 287 -27.03 8.47 -0.90
C ASP A 287 -26.51 8.68 0.54
N ASN A 288 -25.20 8.43 0.75
CA ASN A 288 -24.56 8.43 2.06
C ASN A 288 -23.48 9.51 2.15
N GLU A 289 -23.15 9.93 3.37
CA GLU A 289 -22.02 10.81 3.63
C GLU A 289 -20.72 10.00 3.75
N ILE A 290 -19.63 10.56 3.23
CA ILE A 290 -18.32 9.89 3.25
C ILE A 290 -17.86 9.53 4.67
N VAL A 291 -18.23 10.34 5.68
CA VAL A 291 -17.90 10.08 7.09
C VAL A 291 -18.44 8.73 7.57
N HIS A 292 -19.65 8.34 7.12
CA HIS A 292 -20.23 7.05 7.50
C HIS A 292 -19.48 5.88 6.87
N ILE A 293 -19.03 6.02 5.62
CA ILE A 293 -18.15 5.02 4.99
C ILE A 293 -16.83 4.93 5.74
N LEU A 294 -16.24 6.07 6.12
CA LEU A 294 -14.97 6.12 6.85
C LEU A 294 -15.05 5.47 8.24
N ASP A 295 -16.17 5.65 8.94
CA ASP A 295 -16.41 4.98 10.22
C ASP A 295 -16.64 3.47 10.01
N ALA A 296 -17.30 3.08 8.93
CA ALA A 296 -17.53 1.67 8.61
C ALA A 296 -16.25 0.91 8.27
N ILE A 297 -15.33 1.51 7.50
CA ILE A 297 -14.03 0.88 7.18
C ILE A 297 -13.07 0.85 8.37
N ASN A 298 -13.33 1.62 9.44
CA ASN A 298 -12.51 1.63 10.67
C ASN A 298 -13.07 0.71 11.79
N GLY A 299 -13.76 -0.37 11.43
CA GLY A 299 -14.19 -1.42 12.38
C GLY A 299 -15.70 -1.62 12.52
N HIS A 300 -16.52 -0.97 11.69
CA HIS A 300 -17.98 -1.16 11.64
C HIS A 300 -18.43 -1.67 10.26
N HIS A 301 -17.87 -2.81 9.81
CA HIS A 301 -18.12 -3.36 8.48
C HIS A 301 -19.60 -3.64 8.16
N ASP A 302 -20.41 -3.90 9.18
CA ASP A 302 -21.86 -4.09 9.03
C ASP A 302 -22.59 -2.86 8.48
N LYS A 303 -21.92 -1.70 8.45
CA LYS A 303 -22.44 -0.41 7.97
C LYS A 303 -21.74 0.12 6.72
N CYS A 304 -20.85 -0.64 6.09
CA CYS A 304 -20.04 -0.13 4.97
C CYS A 304 -20.80 0.10 3.66
N GLY A 305 -22.08 -0.25 3.61
CA GLY A 305 -22.88 -0.14 2.40
C GLY A 305 -22.62 -1.28 1.42
N GLN A 306 -23.43 -1.36 0.37
CA GLN A 306 -23.42 -2.48 -0.56
C GLN A 306 -22.19 -2.48 -1.48
N HIS A 307 -21.66 -1.31 -1.83
CA HIS A 307 -20.55 -1.20 -2.77
C HIS A 307 -19.22 -1.46 -2.06
N VAL A 308 -18.99 -0.82 -0.91
CA VAL A 308 -17.75 -1.02 -0.13
C VAL A 308 -17.65 -2.47 0.36
N ALA A 309 -18.76 -3.12 0.74
CA ALA A 309 -18.76 -4.53 1.16
C ALA A 309 -18.25 -5.50 0.09
N LYS A 310 -18.34 -5.13 -1.20
CA LYS A 310 -17.81 -5.92 -2.34
C LYS A 310 -16.31 -5.67 -2.58
N LEU A 311 -15.79 -4.54 -2.10
CA LEU A 311 -14.46 -4.03 -2.42
C LEU A 311 -13.47 -4.19 -1.27
N ILE A 312 -13.96 -4.17 -0.03
CA ILE A 312 -13.13 -4.34 1.15
C ILE A 312 -12.50 -5.73 1.15
N ASN A 313 -11.20 -5.76 1.45
CA ASN A 313 -10.36 -6.96 1.46
C ASN A 313 -10.22 -7.65 0.09
N CYS A 314 -10.48 -6.93 -1.00
CA CYS A 314 -10.34 -7.42 -2.38
C CYS A 314 -9.18 -6.69 -3.09
N VAL A 315 -8.07 -7.40 -3.32
CA VAL A 315 -6.83 -6.84 -3.91
C VAL A 315 -6.75 -7.19 -5.39
N ASN A 316 -6.40 -6.22 -6.26
CA ASN A 316 -6.40 -6.44 -7.71
C ASN A 316 -5.39 -7.52 -8.12
N ILE A 317 -5.79 -8.38 -9.05
CA ILE A 317 -4.88 -9.30 -9.74
C ILE A 317 -4.60 -8.72 -11.11
N HIS A 318 -3.32 -8.53 -11.43
CA HIS A 318 -2.91 -7.98 -12.72
C HIS A 318 -2.95 -9.01 -13.85
N ASP A 319 -2.66 -10.26 -13.51
CA ASP A 319 -2.44 -11.35 -14.46
C ASP A 319 -3.78 -11.96 -14.93
N PRO A 320 -3.83 -12.53 -16.15
CA PRO A 320 -5.06 -13.07 -16.71
C PRO A 320 -5.44 -14.40 -16.04
N LEU A 321 -6.05 -14.31 -14.86
CA LEU A 321 -6.71 -15.42 -14.18
C LEU A 321 -8.21 -15.43 -14.44
N THR A 322 -8.89 -16.49 -14.01
CA THR A 322 -10.37 -16.57 -14.01
C THR A 322 -11.03 -15.59 -13.04
N VAL A 323 -10.26 -15.05 -12.09
CA VAL A 323 -10.67 -14.05 -11.11
C VAL A 323 -9.86 -12.76 -11.32
N SER A 324 -10.50 -11.60 -11.15
CA SER A 324 -9.87 -10.28 -11.34
C SER A 324 -9.27 -9.70 -10.05
N TYR A 325 -9.56 -10.29 -8.90
CA TYR A 325 -9.04 -9.87 -7.59
C TYR A 325 -8.93 -11.06 -6.63
N LEU A 326 -8.08 -10.89 -5.62
CA LEU A 326 -7.93 -11.80 -4.49
C LEU A 326 -8.81 -11.32 -3.33
N ASP A 327 -9.79 -12.12 -2.90
CA ASP A 327 -10.57 -11.86 -1.69
C ASP A 327 -9.87 -12.49 -0.47
N LEU A 328 -9.39 -11.64 0.43
CA LEU A 328 -8.67 -12.06 1.63
C LEU A 328 -9.57 -12.73 2.67
N THR A 329 -10.89 -12.55 2.62
CA THR A 329 -11.83 -13.21 3.55
C THR A 329 -11.92 -14.73 3.32
N GLY A 330 -11.31 -15.25 2.25
CA GLY A 330 -11.32 -16.67 1.91
C GLY A 330 -12.65 -17.15 1.31
N ARG A 331 -13.56 -16.27 0.89
CA ARG A 331 -14.84 -16.66 0.27
C ARG A 331 -14.66 -17.53 -0.98
N TYR A 332 -13.61 -17.31 -1.77
CA TYR A 332 -13.28 -18.16 -2.93
C TYR A 332 -12.91 -19.60 -2.56
N LEU A 333 -12.43 -19.84 -1.34
CA LEU A 333 -11.96 -21.15 -0.90
C LEU A 333 -13.09 -22.04 -0.35
N ARG A 334 -14.22 -21.43 0.02
CA ARG A 334 -15.43 -22.14 0.48
C ARG A 334 -16.30 -22.64 -0.67
N CYS A 335 -16.00 -22.21 -1.89
CA CYS A 335 -16.63 -22.67 -3.12
C CYS A 335 -15.70 -23.64 -3.86
N LYS A 336 -15.39 -24.79 -3.25
CA LYS A 336 -15.11 -26.00 -4.03
C LYS A 336 -16.42 -26.78 -4.14
N PRO A 337 -16.78 -27.32 -5.32
CA PRO A 337 -17.93 -28.20 -5.46
C PRO A 337 -17.79 -29.46 -4.59
#